data_AF-A0A3R6LRJ7-F1
#
_entry.id   AF-A0A3R6LRJ7-F1
#
_cell.length_a   1.000
_cell.length_b   1.000
_cell.length_c   1.000
_cell.angle_alpha   90.00
_cell.angle_beta   90.00
_cell.angle_gamma   90.00
#
_symmetry.space_group_name_H-M   'P 1'
#
loop_
_entity.id
_entity.type
_entity.pdbx_description
1 polymer ?
#
loop_
_entity_poly.entity_id
_entity_poly.type
_entity_poly.pdbx_seq_one_letter_code
_entity_poly.pdbx_strand_id
1 'polypeptide(L)' 'MRKYTRKELKNMVALGMAEDVTRANNEDYEKIIKREDYLSQVGYSSGVYGCDGMLLKGYKTGTYYAVTSRTSAIYIFG' A
#
# COMPACT_ATOMS: atom_id res chain seq x y z
N MET A 1 -4.61 4.38 12.74
CA MET A 1 -4.76 3.77 11.40
C MET A 1 -5.83 2.69 11.43
N ARG A 2 -6.63 2.57 10.36
CA ARG A 2 -7.70 1.55 10.28
C ARG A 2 -7.09 0.17 9.97
N LYS A 3 -7.54 -0.86 10.68
CA LYS A 3 -7.23 -2.25 10.34
C LYS A 3 -8.19 -2.71 9.25
N TYR A 4 -7.63 -3.31 8.20
CA TYR A 4 -8.33 -3.96 7.11
C TYR A 4 -8.01 -5.45 7.11
N THR A 5 -8.86 -6.22 6.46
CA THR A 5 -8.56 -7.58 6.02
C THR A 5 -7.77 -7.54 4.71
N ARG A 6 -6.94 -8.55 4.49
CA ARG A 6 -6.27 -8.75 3.20
C ARG A 6 -7.26 -8.81 2.03
N LYS A 7 -8.47 -9.36 2.27
CA LYS A 7 -9.54 -9.43 1.27
C LYS A 7 -10.07 -8.05 0.89
N GLU A 8 -10.25 -7.15 1.86
CA GLU A 8 -10.67 -5.76 1.59
C GLU A 8 -9.61 -5.03 0.75
N LEU A 9 -8.33 -5.16 1.07
CA LEU A 9 -7.25 -4.53 0.29
C LEU A 9 -7.22 -5.06 -1.15
N LYS A 10 -7.35 -6.37 -1.35
CA LYS A 10 -7.44 -6.98 -2.68
C LYS A 10 -8.67 -6.50 -3.45
N ASN A 11 -9.81 -6.33 -2.78
CA ASN A 11 -11.02 -5.81 -3.40
C ASN A 11 -10.85 -4.34 -3.84
N MET A 12 -10.16 -3.51 -3.05
CA MET A 12 -9.86 -2.13 -3.46
C MET A 12 -9.04 -2.09 -4.75
N VAL A 13 -8.01 -2.94 -4.85
CA VAL A 13 -7.21 -3.10 -6.06
C VAL A 13 -8.08 -3.59 -7.24
N ALA A 14 -8.86 -4.65 -7.02
CA ALA A 14 -9.71 -5.23 -8.07
C ALA A 14 -10.78 -4.26 -8.59
N LEU A 15 -11.27 -3.35 -7.75
CA LEU A 15 -12.23 -2.30 -8.11
C LEU A 15 -11.55 -1.05 -8.70
N GLY A 16 -10.22 -1.04 -8.87
CA GLY A 16 -9.46 0.12 -9.36
C GLY A 16 -9.42 1.30 -8.39
N MET A 17 -9.78 1.09 -7.12
CA MET A 17 -9.76 2.13 -6.09
C MET A 17 -8.34 2.39 -5.56
N ALA A 18 -7.44 1.41 -5.67
CA ALA A 18 -6.04 1.53 -5.27
C ALA A 18 -5.12 0.85 -6.30
N GLU A 19 -3.95 1.46 -6.55
CA GLU A 19 -2.89 0.85 -7.36
C GLU A 19 -2.19 -0.28 -6.57
N ASP A 20 -1.96 -1.42 -7.22
CA ASP A 20 -1.28 -2.56 -6.59
C ASP A 20 0.24 -2.34 -6.56
N VAL A 21 0.79 -2.20 -5.36
CA VAL A 21 2.23 -2.07 -5.12
C VAL A 21 2.79 -3.27 -4.36
N THR A 22 2.08 -4.40 -4.36
CA THR A 22 2.45 -5.60 -3.59
C THR A 22 3.84 -6.12 -3.97
N ARG A 23 4.29 -5.92 -5.20
CA ARG A 23 5.61 -6.37 -5.69
C ARG A 23 6.57 -5.23 -6.03
N ALA A 24 6.23 -4.00 -5.63
CA ALA A 24 7.07 -2.85 -5.90
C ALA A 24 8.43 -2.97 -5.19
N ASN A 25 9.45 -2.44 -5.87
CA ASN A 25 10.82 -2.34 -5.36
C ASN A 25 11.18 -0.87 -5.06
N ASN A 26 12.45 -0.61 -4.73
CA ASN A 26 12.91 0.76 -4.45
C ASN A 26 12.77 1.71 -5.65
N GLU A 27 12.97 1.23 -6.88
CA GLU A 27 12.81 2.09 -8.07
C GLU A 27 11.35 2.51 -8.27
N ASP A 28 10.41 1.60 -8.00
CA ASP A 28 8.98 1.89 -8.05
C ASP A 28 8.58 2.87 -6.94
N TYR A 29 9.12 2.68 -5.73
CA TYR A 29 8.95 3.62 -4.63
C TYR A 29 9.44 5.03 -5.00
N GLU A 30 10.65 5.16 -5.54
CA GLU A 30 11.21 6.45 -5.97
C GLU A 30 10.33 7.14 -7.05
N LYS A 31 9.76 6.38 -7.98
CA LYS A 31 8.83 6.92 -8.98
C LYS A 31 7.55 7.43 -8.32
N ILE A 32 7.00 6.67 -7.37
CA ILE A 32 5.79 7.06 -6.62
C ILE A 32 6.06 8.31 -5.78
N ILE A 33 7.20 8.38 -5.08
CA ILE A 33 7.58 9.55 -4.28
C ILE A 33 7.82 10.78 -5.15
N LYS A 34 8.47 10.67 -6.31
CA LYS A 34 8.59 11.79 -7.26
C LYS A 34 7.22 12.34 -7.70
N ARG A 35 6.23 11.46 -7.85
CA ARG A 35 4.85 11.82 -8.23
C ARG A 35 4.07 12.42 -7.05
N GLU A 36 4.17 11.82 -5.87
CA GLU A 36 3.31 12.10 -4.72
C GLU A 36 3.91 13.02 -3.66
N ASP A 37 5.22 13.30 -3.73
CA ASP A 37 6.04 13.94 -2.68
C ASP A 37 6.24 13.07 -1.43
N TYR A 38 5.13 12.61 -0.84
CA TYR A 38 5.15 11.63 0.23
C TYR A 38 3.86 10.80 0.25
N LEU A 39 3.91 9.69 0.98
CA LEU A 39 2.78 8.80 1.20
C LEU A 39 2.35 8.86 2.66
N SER A 40 1.04 8.95 2.90
CA SER A 40 0.45 8.84 4.24
C SER A 40 -0.17 7.47 4.42
N GLN A 41 0.17 6.77 5.51
CA GLN A 41 -0.45 5.48 5.81
C GLN A 41 -1.86 5.65 6.36
N VAL A 42 -2.84 5.07 5.67
CA VAL A 42 -4.26 5.14 5.99
C VAL A 42 -4.68 3.94 6.81
N GLY A 43 -4.14 2.77 6.47
CA GLY A 43 -4.43 1.53 7.16
C GLY A 43 -3.45 0.42 6.91
N TYR A 44 -3.72 -0.70 7.56
CA TYR A 44 -2.89 -1.90 7.49
C TYR A 44 -3.74 -3.16 7.62
N SER A 45 -3.20 -4.29 7.18
CA SER A 45 -3.68 -5.63 7.46
C SER A 45 -2.62 -6.35 8.31
N SER A 46 -3.06 -7.21 9.22
CA SER A 46 -2.17 -8.07 9.97
C SER A 46 -2.73 -9.48 10.15
N GLY A 47 -1.83 -10.47 10.06
CA GLY A 47 -2.09 -11.88 10.32
C GLY A 47 -1.23 -12.42 11.46
N VAL A 48 -1.10 -13.75 11.53
CA VAL A 48 -0.37 -14.46 12.61
C VAL A 48 1.07 -13.96 12.77
N TYR A 49 1.75 -13.64 11.66
CA TYR A 49 3.16 -13.22 11.67
C TYR A 49 3.35 -11.69 11.69
N GLY A 50 2.30 -10.90 11.95
CA GLY A 50 2.33 -9.44 11.94
C GLY A 50 1.77 -8.83 10.65
N CYS A 51 2.29 -7.66 10.26
CA CYS A 51 1.81 -6.92 9.10
C CYS A 51 1.87 -7.78 7.82
N ASP A 52 0.76 -7.81 7.09
CA ASP A 52 0.61 -8.56 5.85
C ASP A 52 -0.11 -7.77 4.75
N GLY A 53 -0.27 -6.46 4.95
CA GLY A 53 -0.77 -5.53 3.95
C GLY A 53 -0.84 -4.09 4.46
N MET A 54 -0.88 -3.14 3.53
CA MET A 54 -0.88 -1.70 3.82
C MET A 54 -1.80 -0.97 2.84
N LEU A 55 -2.42 0.11 3.30
CA LEU A 55 -3.12 1.08 2.46
C LEU A 55 -2.48 2.45 2.69
N LEU A 56 -1.97 3.04 1.61
CA LEU A 56 -1.28 4.31 1.58
C LEU A 56 -2.06 5.28 0.71
N LYS A 57 -1.93 6.57 0.98
CA LYS A 57 -2.50 7.65 0.17
C LYS A 57 -1.40 8.62 -0.24
N GLY A 58 -1.28 8.86 -1.54
CA GLY A 58 -0.41 9.89 -2.09
C GLY A 58 -0.86 11.29 -1.72
N TYR A 59 0.07 12.16 -1.35
CA TYR A 59 -0.26 13.52 -0.91
C TYR A 59 -0.75 14.40 -2.07
N LYS A 60 -0.07 14.39 -3.21
CA LYS A 60 -0.38 15.29 -4.34
C LYS A 60 -1.63 14.87 -5.10
N THR A 61 -1.74 13.61 -5.48
CA THR A 61 -2.85 13.16 -6.33
C THR A 61 -4.01 12.58 -5.55
N GLY A 62 -3.79 12.22 -4.28
CA GLY A 62 -4.77 11.49 -3.47
C GLY A 62 -4.93 10.03 -3.88
N THR A 63 -4.10 9.52 -4.80
CA THR A 63 -4.12 8.12 -5.26
C THR A 63 -3.89 7.18 -4.08
N TYR A 64 -4.68 6.11 -4.01
CA TYR A 64 -4.46 5.05 -3.04
C TYR A 64 -3.51 4.00 -3.61
N TYR A 65 -2.61 3.51 -2.76
CA TYR A 65 -1.69 2.42 -3.08
C TYR A 65 -1.88 1.31 -2.05
N ALA A 66 -1.93 0.07 -2.51
CA ALA A 66 -2.17 -1.08 -1.63
C ALA A 66 -1.07 -2.14 -1.76
N VAL A 67 -0.57 -2.59 -0.61
CA VAL A 67 0.20 -3.83 -0.48
C VAL A 67 -0.77 -4.90 0.02
N THR A 68 -0.97 -5.96 -0.75
CA THR A 68 -2.03 -6.97 -0.52
C THR A 68 -1.52 -8.33 -0.02
N SER A 69 -0.22 -8.44 0.24
CA SER A 69 0.38 -9.63 0.86
C SER A 69 1.68 -9.28 1.56
N ARG A 70 2.21 -10.21 2.37
CA ARG A 70 3.49 -10.04 3.05
C ARG A 70 4.65 -10.15 2.07
N THR A 71 5.15 -9.01 1.61
CA THR A 71 6.27 -8.89 0.66
C THR A 71 7.28 -7.85 1.15
N SER A 72 8.41 -7.71 0.45
CA SER A 72 9.39 -6.66 0.71
C SER A 72 8.80 -5.26 0.67
N ALA A 73 7.72 -5.05 -0.10
CA ALA A 73 7.01 -3.78 -0.20
C ALA A 73 6.58 -3.24 1.17
N ILE A 74 6.23 -4.09 2.14
CA ILE A 74 5.88 -3.65 3.50
C ILE A 74 7.03 -2.88 4.16
N TYR A 75 8.28 -3.24 3.88
CA TYR A 75 9.47 -2.59 4.44
C TYR A 75 9.92 -1.38 3.62
N ILE A 76 9.52 -1.31 2.34
CA ILE A 76 9.84 -0.19 1.45
C ILE A 76 8.90 0.99 1.73
N PHE A 77 7.62 0.70 1.99
CA PHE A 77 6.59 1.71 2.20
C PHE A 77 6.24 1.96 3.68
N GLY A 78 6.74 1.13 4.59
CA GLY A 78 6.42 1.13 6.03
C GLY A 78 7.34 1.97 6.89
#